data_AF-A0A364VA50-F1
#
_entry.id   AF-A0A364VA50-F1
#
_cell.length_a   1.000
_cell.length_b   1.000
_cell.length_c   1.000
_cell.angle_alpha   90.00
_cell.angle_beta   90.00
_cell.angle_gamma   90.00
#
_symmetry.space_group_name_H-M   'P 1'
#
loop_
_entity.id
_entity.type
_entity.pdbx_description
1 polymer ?
#
loop_
_entity_poly.entity_id
_entity_poly.type
_entity_poly.pdbx_seq_one_letter_code
_entity_poly.pdbx_strand_id
1 'polypeptide(L)' 'MTTKKMTRRRADTSETTGTVISCPRCEQRTLETSDYAAWRWLALHLRRYHGDLHAASSAARHARRLAATD' A
#
# COMPACT_ATOMS: atom_id res chain seq x y z
N MET A 1 -43.91 16.94 16.44
CA MET A 1 -43.07 16.26 17.46
C MET A 1 -43.17 14.76 17.14
N THR A 2 -42.17 14.06 16.62
CA THR A 2 -40.82 13.82 17.15
C THR A 2 -39.87 13.43 16.01
N THR A 3 -38.66 13.99 16.07
CA THR A 3 -37.53 13.83 15.15
C THR A 3 -36.97 12.41 15.18
N LYS A 4 -36.94 11.71 14.02
CA LYS A 4 -36.29 10.40 13.90
C LYS A 4 -34.78 10.58 13.69
N LYS A 5 -34.07 10.20 14.75
CA LYS A 5 -32.63 9.99 14.96
C LYS A 5 -31.72 10.03 13.72
N MET A 6 -30.84 11.02 13.79
CA MET A 6 -29.52 11.09 13.18
C MET A 6 -28.71 9.81 13.41
N THR A 7 -28.42 9.09 12.35
CA THR A 7 -27.16 8.34 12.25
C THR A 7 -26.29 9.09 11.27
N ARG A 8 -25.50 10.04 11.79
CA ARG A 8 -24.25 10.40 11.13
C ARG A 8 -23.55 9.07 10.90
N ARG A 9 -23.48 8.60 9.65
CA ARG A 9 -22.41 7.71 9.26
C ARG A 9 -21.16 8.50 9.63
N ARG A 10 -20.56 8.18 10.77
CA ARG A 10 -19.16 8.49 11.02
C ARG A 10 -18.46 7.78 9.87
N ALA A 11 -18.21 8.50 8.78
CA ALA A 11 -17.13 8.14 7.89
C ALA A 11 -15.94 8.11 8.84
N ASP A 12 -15.52 6.90 9.13
CA ASP A 12 -14.39 6.59 9.96
C ASP A 12 -13.25 7.48 9.46
N THR A 13 -12.94 8.52 10.22
CA THR A 13 -11.78 9.37 10.00
C THR A 13 -10.57 8.56 10.43
N SER A 14 -10.37 7.40 9.81
CA SER A 14 -9.17 6.64 10.01
C SER A 14 -8.07 7.40 9.31
N GLU A 15 -7.21 7.95 10.14
CA GLU A 15 -5.80 8.28 9.96
C GLU A 15 -5.01 7.08 9.38
N THR A 16 -5.54 6.36 8.40
CA THR A 16 -4.78 5.37 7.64
C THR A 16 -3.96 6.14 6.61
N THR A 17 -2.97 6.89 7.11
CA THR A 17 -1.85 7.41 6.32
C THR A 17 -1.01 6.20 5.93
N GLY A 18 -1.55 5.37 5.04
CA GLY A 18 -0.96 4.12 4.61
C GLY A 18 -0.94 4.06 3.10
N THR A 19 0.18 3.63 2.56
CA THR A 19 0.39 3.41 1.14
C THR A 19 -0.16 2.05 0.75
N VAL A 20 -1.14 2.06 -0.15
CA VAL A 20 -1.68 0.84 -0.75
C VAL A 20 -0.97 0.58 -2.08
N ILE A 21 -0.28 -0.55 -2.19
CA ILE A 21 0.32 -1.01 -3.44
C ILE A 21 -0.31 -2.32 -3.87
N SER A 22 -0.59 -2.42 -5.18
CA SER A 22 -1.14 -3.63 -5.82
C SER A 22 -0.07 -4.28 -6.70
N CYS A 23 0.04 -5.60 -6.64
CA CYS A 23 0.90 -6.37 -7.53
C CYS A 23 0.30 -6.39 -8.96
N PRO A 24 1.04 -6.00 -10.00
CA PRO A 24 0.52 -6.00 -11.38
C PRO A 24 0.36 -7.40 -12.00
N ARG A 25 0.79 -8.46 -11.31
CA ARG A 25 0.75 -9.84 -11.81
C ARG A 25 -0.42 -10.65 -11.27
N CYS A 26 -0.79 -10.45 -10.01
CA CYS A 26 -1.82 -11.23 -9.32
C CYS A 26 -2.84 -10.38 -8.57
N GLU A 27 -2.76 -9.05 -8.72
CA GLU A 27 -3.65 -8.07 -8.06
C GLU A 27 -3.62 -8.10 -6.52
N GLN A 28 -2.72 -8.88 -5.91
CA GLN A 28 -2.55 -8.92 -4.46
C GLN A 28 -2.14 -7.54 -3.95
N ARG A 29 -2.82 -7.06 -2.92
CA ARG A 29 -2.62 -5.74 -2.34
C ARG A 29 -1.94 -5.84 -0.98
N THR A 30 -1.11 -4.85 -0.68
CA THR A 30 -0.60 -4.60 0.67
C THR A 30 -0.98 -3.20 1.13
N LEU A 31 -1.18 -3.05 2.44
CA LEU A 31 -1.37 -1.77 3.11
C LEU A 31 -0.22 -1.63 4.11
N GLU A 32 0.63 -0.64 3.88
CA GLU A 32 1.77 -0.33 4.76
C GLU A 32 1.73 1.13 5.17
N THR A 33 2.21 1.46 6.36
CA THR A 33 2.23 2.87 6.85
C THR A 33 3.34 3.71 6.22
N SER A 34 4.30 3.08 5.53
CA SER A 34 5.43 3.74 4.89
C SER A 34 5.51 3.36 3.42
N ASP A 35 5.72 4.34 2.54
CA ASP A 35 5.96 4.10 1.11
C ASP A 35 7.13 3.13 0.90
N TYR A 36 8.21 3.29 1.67
CA TYR A 36 9.35 2.39 1.62
C TYR A 36 8.95 0.94 1.88
N ALA A 37 8.17 0.71 2.94
CA ALA A 37 7.69 -0.62 3.31
C ALA A 37 6.78 -1.22 2.23
N ALA A 38 5.88 -0.42 1.66
CA ALA A 38 4.98 -0.83 0.57
C ALA A 38 5.77 -1.28 -0.68
N TRP A 39 6.73 -0.48 -1.13
CA TRP A 39 7.55 -0.80 -2.30
C TRP A 39 8.51 -1.97 -2.05
N ARG A 40 9.03 -2.10 -0.82
CA ARG A 40 9.86 -3.24 -0.41
C ARG A 40 9.04 -4.53 -0.41
N TRP A 41 7.81 -4.50 0.09
CA TRP A 41 6.90 -5.64 0.03
C TRP A 41 6.66 -6.09 -1.41
N LEU A 42 6.35 -5.15 -2.32
CA LEU A 42 6.12 -5.45 -3.74
C LEU A 42 7.35 -6.12 -4.38
N ALA A 43 8.55 -5.62 -4.09
CA ALA A 43 9.79 -6.19 -4.61
C ALA A 43 10.00 -7.64 -4.16
N LEU A 44 9.77 -7.93 -2.87
CA LEU A 44 9.86 -9.29 -2.33
C LEU A 44 8.79 -10.21 -2.91
N HIS A 45 7.56 -9.70 -3.04
CA HIS A 45 6.45 -10.44 -3.59
C HIS A 45 6.72 -10.85 -5.06
N LEU A 46 7.11 -9.90 -5.91
CA LEU A 46 7.44 -10.16 -7.32
C LEU A 46 8.57 -11.18 -7.46
N ARG A 47 9.61 -11.09 -6.61
CA ARG A 47 10.73 -12.02 -6.61
C ARG A 47 10.33 -13.43 -6.18
N ARG A 48 9.49 -13.56 -5.13
CA ARG A 48 9.15 -14.85 -4.51
C ARG A 48 8.03 -15.59 -5.23
N TYR A 49 7.01 -14.88 -5.69
CA TYR A 49 5.77 -15.50 -6.21
C TYR A 49 5.69 -15.49 -7.73
N HIS A 50 6.35 -14.54 -8.39
CA HIS A 50 6.29 -14.40 -9.86
C HIS A 50 7.63 -14.65 -10.54
N GLY A 51 8.73 -14.74 -9.79
CA GLY A 51 10.08 -14.84 -10.37
C GLY A 51 10.45 -13.64 -11.26
N ASP A 52 9.70 -12.53 -11.17
CA ASP A 52 9.87 -11.37 -12.04
C ASP A 52 10.96 -10.46 -11.47
N LEU A 53 12.21 -10.84 -11.75
CA LEU A 53 13.39 -10.15 -11.23
C LEU A 53 13.47 -8.70 -11.73
N HIS A 54 13.01 -8.43 -12.95
CA HIS A 54 13.04 -7.08 -13.52
C HIS A 54 12.07 -6.15 -12.78
N ALA A 55 10.82 -6.58 -12.61
CA ALA A 55 9.83 -5.81 -11.87
C ALA A 55 10.23 -5.68 -10.38
N ALA A 56 10.77 -6.74 -9.78
CA ALA A 56 11.28 -6.72 -8.41
C ALA A 56 12.42 -5.71 -8.21
N SER A 57 13.41 -5.68 -9.13
CA SER A 57 14.51 -4.71 -9.08
C SER A 57 14.03 -3.27 -9.27
N SER A 58 13.02 -3.05 -10.11
CA SER A 58 12.42 -1.73 -10.29
C SER A 58 11.67 -1.25 -9.05
N ALA A 59 10.86 -2.10 -8.42
CA ALA A 59 10.21 -1.81 -7.15
C ALA A 59 11.22 -1.55 -6.02
N ALA A 60 12.29 -2.36 -5.93
CA ALA A 60 13.35 -2.17 -4.94
C ALA A 60 14.11 -0.85 -5.12
N ARG A 61 14.35 -0.42 -6.38
CA ARG A 61 14.95 0.89 -6.68
C ARG A 61 14.04 2.03 -6.23
N HIS A 62 12.73 1.89 -6.43
CA HIS A 62 11.76 2.90 -5.98
C HIS A 62 11.77 3.02 -4.45
N ALA A 63 11.75 1.90 -3.73
CA ALA A 63 11.88 1.88 -2.27
C ALA A 63 13.13 2.64 -1.81
N ARG A 64 14.30 2.35 -2.40
CA ARG A 64 15.56 3.01 -2.03
C ARG A 64 15.57 4.52 -2.30
N ARG A 65 14.88 4.98 -3.35
CA ARG A 65 14.77 6.43 -3.63
C ARG A 65 13.99 7.15 -2.55
N LEU A 66 12.91 6.53 -2.07
CA LEU A 66 12.09 7.07 -0.99
C LEU A 66 12.85 7.13 0.32
N ALA A 67 13.68 6.12 0.61
CA ALA A 67 14.56 6.12 1.78
C ALA A 67 15.69 7.16 1.73
N ALA A 68 15.95 7.79 0.58
CA ALA A 68 16.95 8.85 0.44
C ALA A 68 16.34 10.26 0.50
N THR A 69 15.01 10.36 0.49
CA THR A 69 14.25 11.63 0.55
C THR A 69 13.59 11.88 1.90
N ASP A 70 13.61 10.89 2.79
CA ASP A 70 13.18 10.95 4.19
C ASP A 70 14.40 11.23 5.09
#